data_AF-A0A2V7JBC2-F1
#
_entry.id   AF-A0A2V7JBC2-F1
#
_cell.length_a   1.000
_cell.length_b   1.000
_cell.length_c   1.000
_cell.angle_alpha   90.00
_cell.angle_beta   90.00
_cell.angle_gamma   90.00
#
_symmetry.space_group_name_H-M   'P 1'
#
loop_
_entity.id
_entity.type
_entity.pdbx_description
1 polymer ?
#
loop_
_entity_poly.entity_id
_entity_poly.type
_entity_poly.pdbx_seq_one_letter_code
_entity_poly.pdbx_strand_id
1 'polypeptide(L)'
;LEGTAIAAHAIRAEVAYIYIRGEFTEPWTIMEQALAEANAAGVFGKIKIYLHRGAGAYICGEETALMNSIEGKRGNPRIKPPFPAAAGLFGMPTTINNVETLAAVPHIIKRGAAWYKSLCLSNPKSTGTKLFSVCGNVQRPGNYEV
;
A
#
# COMPACT_ATOMS: atom_id res chain seq x y z
N LEU A 1 7.64 -3.02 -2.01
CA LEU A 1 8.80 -2.12 -1.77
C LEU A 1 9.09 -1.24 -2.99
N GLU A 2 9.39 -1.81 -4.17
CA GLU A 2 9.66 -1.04 -5.40
C GLU A 2 8.52 -0.07 -5.75
N GLY A 3 7.27 -0.54 -5.79
CA GLY A 3 6.12 0.33 -6.06
C GLY A 3 5.95 1.48 -5.04
N THR A 4 6.26 1.22 -3.77
CA THR A 4 6.29 2.25 -2.72
C THR A 4 7.37 3.30 -2.99
N ALA A 5 8.58 2.87 -3.38
CA ALA A 5 9.68 3.77 -3.71
C ALA A 5 9.37 4.61 -4.97
N ILE A 6 8.78 4.01 -6.01
CA ILE A 6 8.34 4.74 -7.21
C ILE A 6 7.28 5.79 -6.85
N ALA A 7 6.27 5.42 -6.07
CA ALA A 7 5.21 6.34 -5.66
C ALA A 7 5.77 7.49 -4.80
N ALA A 8 6.65 7.18 -3.84
CA ALA A 8 7.32 8.17 -3.01
C ALA A 8 8.15 9.13 -3.86
N HIS A 9 8.91 8.63 -4.83
CA HIS A 9 9.66 9.47 -5.77
C HIS A 9 8.73 10.40 -6.57
N ALA A 10 7.62 9.88 -7.10
CA ALA A 10 6.67 10.65 -7.90
C ALA A 10 6.05 11.84 -7.14
N ILE A 11 5.76 11.67 -5.84
CA ILE A 11 5.18 12.72 -4.99
C ILE A 11 6.22 13.48 -4.15
N ARG A 12 7.51 13.20 -4.35
CA ARG A 12 8.65 13.79 -3.59
C ARG A 12 8.60 13.50 -2.09
N ALA A 13 8.07 12.35 -1.69
CA ALA A 13 8.14 11.89 -0.32
C ALA A 13 9.52 11.29 -0.01
N GLU A 14 10.16 11.76 1.06
CA GLU A 14 11.42 11.17 1.55
C GLU A 14 11.19 10.00 2.51
N VAL A 15 9.98 9.90 3.07
CA VAL A 15 9.59 8.89 4.06
C VAL A 15 8.29 8.21 3.64
N ALA A 16 8.25 6.88 3.77
CA ALA A 16 7.05 6.08 3.57
C ALA A 16 6.84 5.10 4.74
N TYR A 17 5.59 4.86 5.09
CA TYR A 17 5.19 3.87 6.09
C TYR A 17 4.39 2.76 5.44
N ILE A 18 4.68 1.51 5.81
CA ILE A 18 3.88 0.33 5.44
C ILE A 18 3.22 -0.18 6.72
N TYR A 19 1.91 0.03 6.81
CA TYR A 19 1.11 -0.44 7.94
C TYR A 19 0.60 -1.86 7.67
N ILE A 20 1.03 -2.83 8.49
CA ILE A 20 0.64 -4.23 8.38
C ILE A 20 -0.21 -4.58 9.60
N ARG A 21 -1.40 -5.16 9.39
CA ARG A 21 -2.27 -5.57 10.51
C ARG A 21 -1.57 -6.57 11.44
N GLY A 22 -1.93 -6.53 12.73
CA GLY A 22 -1.22 -7.28 13.78
C GLY A 22 -1.20 -8.79 13.61
N GLU A 23 -2.25 -9.34 12.98
CA GLU A 23 -2.46 -10.77 12.77
C GLU A 23 -1.59 -11.36 11.65
N PHE A 24 -1.00 -10.53 10.79
CA PHE A 24 -0.16 -10.98 9.68
C PHE A 24 1.29 -11.18 10.14
N THR A 25 1.56 -12.26 10.87
CA THR A 25 2.90 -12.63 11.35
C THR A 25 3.85 -12.99 10.20
N GLU A 26 3.43 -13.87 9.30
CA GLU A 26 4.27 -14.31 8.18
C GLU A 26 4.56 -13.16 7.19
N PRO A 27 3.56 -12.38 6.69
CA PRO A 27 3.85 -11.22 5.85
C PRO A 27 4.73 -10.18 6.53
N TRP A 28 4.61 -10.01 7.85
CA TRP A 28 5.48 -9.12 8.61
C TRP A 28 6.95 -9.56 8.53
N THR A 29 7.24 -10.83 8.84
CA THR A 29 8.61 -11.37 8.78
C THR A 29 9.21 -11.28 7.38
N ILE A 30 8.44 -11.61 6.34
CA ILE A 30 8.87 -11.49 4.94
C ILE A 30 9.21 -10.04 4.60
N MET A 31 8.36 -9.09 5.00
CA MET A 31 8.57 -7.67 4.73
C MET A 31 9.76 -7.10 5.51
N GLU A 32 9.99 -7.52 6.75
CA GLU A 32 11.18 -7.13 7.53
C GLU A 32 12.46 -7.57 6.83
N GLN A 33 12.54 -8.83 6.42
CA GLN A 33 13.69 -9.36 5.71
C GLN A 33 13.92 -8.64 4.37
N ALA A 34 12.86 -8.51 3.55
CA ALA A 34 12.97 -7.86 2.24
C ALA A 34 13.37 -6.37 2.37
N LEU A 35 12.89 -5.69 3.42
CA LEU A 35 13.28 -4.30 3.68
C LEU A 35 14.75 -4.21 4.11
N ALA A 36 15.24 -5.13 4.94
CA ALA A 36 16.63 -5.19 5.36
C ALA A 36 17.57 -5.43 4.16
N GLU A 37 17.24 -6.40 3.30
CA GLU A 37 17.99 -6.70 2.07
C GLU A 37 18.02 -5.49 1.11
N ALA A 38 16.87 -4.85 0.89
CA ALA A 38 16.78 -3.69 0.02
C ALA A 38 17.55 -2.47 0.57
N ASN A 39 17.52 -2.25 1.89
CA ASN A 39 18.32 -1.21 2.54
C ASN A 39 19.82 -1.49 2.41
N ALA A 40 20.26 -2.74 2.63
CA ALA A 40 21.65 -3.14 2.46
C ALA A 40 22.14 -2.95 1.01
N ALA A 41 21.27 -3.19 0.04
CA ALA A 41 21.56 -2.96 -1.38
C ALA A 41 21.45 -1.48 -1.81
N GLY A 42 20.95 -0.58 -0.95
CA GLY A 42 20.84 0.86 -1.24
C GLY A 42 19.85 1.22 -2.35
N VAL A 43 18.88 0.35 -2.67
CA VAL A 43 18.01 0.50 -3.86
C VAL A 43 17.00 1.65 -3.76
N PHE A 44 16.75 2.20 -2.57
CA PHE A 44 15.78 3.28 -2.36
C PHE A 44 16.37 4.70 -2.51
N GLY A 45 17.68 4.83 -2.72
CA GLY A 45 18.36 6.12 -2.74
C GLY A 45 18.16 6.89 -1.43
N LYS A 46 17.50 8.05 -1.49
CA LYS A 46 17.22 8.88 -0.30
C LYS A 46 15.93 8.49 0.44
N ILE A 47 15.08 7.65 -0.15
CA ILE A 47 13.78 7.31 0.41
C ILE A 47 13.96 6.35 1.58
N LYS A 48 13.32 6.65 2.72
CA LYS A 48 13.28 5.80 3.90
C LYS A 48 11.91 5.13 4.02
N ILE A 49 11.89 3.80 4.12
CA ILE A 49 10.66 3.03 4.31
C ILE A 49 10.68 2.44 5.72
N TYR A 50 9.57 2.61 6.44
CA TYR A 50 9.36 2.05 7.77
C TYR A 50 8.18 1.08 7.76
N LEU A 51 8.33 -0.06 8.44
CA LEU A 51 7.22 -0.97 8.71
C LEU A 51 6.57 -0.59 10.04
N HIS A 52 5.25 -0.62 10.10
CA HIS A 52 4.47 -0.41 11.32
C HIS A 52 3.47 -1.55 11.50
N ARG A 53 3.54 -2.26 12.62
CA ARG A 53 2.63 -3.36 12.92
C ARG A 53 1.44 -2.86 13.73
N GLY A 54 0.23 -3.14 13.23
CA GLY A 54 -1.02 -2.80 13.90
C GLY A 54 -1.35 -3.76 15.05
N ALA A 55 -2.48 -3.49 15.71
CA ALA A 55 -2.94 -4.21 16.91
C ALA A 55 -4.33 -4.84 16.76
N GLY A 56 -4.73 -5.23 15.54
CA GLY A 56 -5.94 -6.01 15.28
C GLY A 56 -7.26 -5.23 15.25
N ALA A 57 -7.21 -3.91 14.99
CA ALA A 57 -8.42 -3.08 14.88
C ALA A 57 -8.81 -2.88 13.41
N TYR A 58 -9.99 -3.38 13.01
CA TYR A 58 -10.51 -3.25 11.64
C TYR A 58 -10.61 -1.79 11.18
N ILE A 59 -10.99 -0.88 12.07
CA ILE A 59 -11.11 0.56 11.78
C ILE A 59 -9.79 1.19 11.33
N CYS A 60 -8.63 0.64 11.72
CA CYS A 60 -7.32 1.11 11.26
C CYS A 60 -7.04 0.80 9.78
N GLY A 61 -7.95 0.12 9.08
CA GLY A 61 -7.94 0.04 7.61
C GLY A 61 -8.49 1.30 6.92
N GLU A 62 -9.22 2.15 7.64
CA GLU A 62 -9.66 3.45 7.14
C GLU A 62 -8.49 4.45 7.14
N GLU A 63 -8.34 5.22 6.07
CA GLU A 63 -7.14 6.03 5.81
C GLU A 63 -6.80 7.01 6.93
N THR A 64 -7.79 7.65 7.55
CA THR A 64 -7.57 8.66 8.58
C THR A 64 -7.36 8.06 9.96
N ALA A 65 -8.06 6.97 10.26
CA ALA A 65 -7.84 6.16 11.45
C ALA A 65 -6.44 5.52 11.46
N LEU A 66 -5.96 5.06 10.29
CA LEU A 66 -4.63 4.51 10.10
C LEU A 66 -3.55 5.52 10.50
N MET A 67 -3.67 6.78 10.07
CA MET A 67 -2.72 7.84 10.47
C MET A 67 -2.70 8.08 11.98
N ASN A 68 -3.87 8.11 12.62
CA ASN A 68 -3.93 8.21 14.08
C ASN A 68 -3.28 7.01 14.78
N SER A 69 -3.48 5.80 14.25
CA SER A 69 -2.82 4.59 14.77
C SER A 69 -1.30 4.68 14.66
N ILE A 70 -0.76 5.14 13.53
CA ILE A 70 0.70 5.32 13.36
C ILE A 70 1.25 6.37 14.34
N GLU A 71 0.49 7.42 14.60
CA GLU A 71 0.84 8.48 15.56
C GLU A 71 0.74 8.05 17.04
N GLY A 72 0.39 6.78 17.32
CA GLY A 72 0.22 6.28 18.68
C GLY A 72 -1.08 6.73 19.36
N LYS A 73 -2.03 7.28 18.60
CA LYS A 73 -3.37 7.65 19.08
C LYS A 73 -4.32 6.47 18.88
N ARG A 74 -5.50 6.56 19.49
CA ARG A 74 -6.61 5.65 19.19
C ARG A 74 -6.96 5.77 17.70
N GLY A 75 -7.21 4.64 17.04
CA GLY A 75 -7.58 4.53 15.62
C GLY A 75 -8.99 5.04 15.30
N ASN A 76 -9.35 6.21 15.83
CA ASN A 76 -10.59 6.90 15.45
C ASN A 76 -10.34 7.66 14.15
N PRO A 77 -11.28 7.70 13.19
CA PRO A 77 -11.17 8.53 12.00
C PRO A 77 -11.01 10.02 12.35
N ARG A 78 -10.32 10.76 11.49
CA ARG A 78 -10.19 12.22 11.61
C ARG A 78 -11.38 12.90 10.95
N ILE A 79 -11.80 14.02 11.53
CA ILE A 79 -12.81 14.89 10.90
C ILE A 79 -12.17 15.54 9.67
N LYS A 80 -12.83 15.42 8.52
CA LYS A 80 -12.51 16.17 7.30
C LYS A 80 -13.37 17.46 7.33
N PRO A 81 -12.83 18.67 7.07
CA PRO A 81 -11.45 19.05 6.75
C PRO A 81 -10.54 19.20 8.00
N PRO A 82 -9.19 19.17 7.84
CA PRO A 82 -8.41 19.14 6.59
C PRO A 82 -8.24 17.75 5.96
N PHE A 83 -8.02 17.71 4.63
CA PHE A 83 -7.76 16.46 3.90
C PHE A 83 -6.30 15.98 4.07
N PRO A 84 -6.03 14.66 4.02
CA PRO A 84 -4.69 14.11 4.22
C PRO A 84 -3.63 14.64 3.24
N ALA A 85 -4.04 14.95 2.00
CA ALA A 85 -3.16 15.51 0.99
C ALA A 85 -2.62 16.91 1.35
N ALA A 86 -3.33 17.65 2.21
CA ALA A 86 -2.87 18.94 2.74
C ALA A 86 -2.22 18.78 4.12
N ALA A 87 -2.84 18.01 5.02
CA ALA A 87 -2.35 17.77 6.38
C ALA A 87 -2.75 16.36 6.84
N GLY A 88 -1.85 15.41 6.64
CA GLY A 88 -2.03 14.00 6.99
C GLY A 88 -1.17 13.58 8.17
N LEU A 89 -0.32 12.58 7.97
CA LEU A 89 0.53 12.00 8.99
C LEU A 89 1.52 13.04 9.52
N PHE A 90 1.53 13.25 10.84
CA PHE A 90 2.33 14.29 11.51
C PHE A 90 2.09 15.72 10.96
N GLY A 91 0.92 15.98 10.38
CA GLY A 91 0.59 17.26 9.76
C GLY A 91 1.23 17.48 8.38
N MET A 92 1.92 16.48 7.83
CA MET A 92 2.58 16.55 6.52
C MET A 92 1.63 16.14 5.39
N PRO A 93 1.79 16.68 4.17
CA PRO A 93 1.09 16.20 2.97
C PRO A 93 1.29 14.70 2.80
N THR A 94 0.22 13.92 2.95
CA THR A 94 0.28 12.45 2.97
C THR A 94 -0.67 11.85 1.96
N THR A 95 -0.20 10.84 1.23
CA THR A 95 -1.02 10.02 0.34
C THR A 95 -1.00 8.58 0.82
N ILE A 96 -2.16 7.95 0.86
CA ILE A 96 -2.36 6.57 1.32
C ILE A 96 -2.87 5.77 0.13
N ASN A 97 -2.28 4.59 -0.10
CA ASN A 97 -2.69 3.69 -1.16
C ASN A 97 -2.78 2.26 -0.63
N ASN A 98 -3.65 1.46 -1.24
CA ASN A 98 -3.67 0.03 -0.98
C ASN A 98 -2.38 -0.64 -1.51
N VAL A 99 -2.01 -1.77 -0.90
CA VAL A 99 -0.84 -2.58 -1.29
C VAL A 99 -0.92 -3.00 -2.75
N GLU A 100 -2.08 -3.47 -3.22
CA GLU A 100 -2.27 -3.92 -4.60
C GLU A 100 -2.10 -2.79 -5.62
N THR A 101 -2.61 -1.59 -5.29
CA THR A 101 -2.42 -0.39 -6.13
C THR A 101 -0.93 -0.13 -6.34
N LEU A 102 -0.12 -0.18 -5.28
CA LEU A 102 1.33 0.03 -5.37
C LEU A 102 2.05 -1.14 -6.02
N ALA A 103 1.58 -2.38 -5.84
CA ALA A 103 2.15 -3.57 -6.47
C ALA A 103 2.02 -3.54 -8.01
N ALA A 104 0.97 -2.92 -8.54
CA ALA A 104 0.79 -2.75 -9.98
C ALA A 104 1.77 -1.73 -10.61
N VAL A 105 2.23 -0.73 -9.82
CA VAL A 105 3.02 0.41 -10.33
C VAL A 105 4.29 -0.02 -11.08
N PRO A 106 5.16 -0.91 -10.56
CA PRO A 106 6.37 -1.33 -11.29
C PRO A 106 6.06 -1.95 -12.66
N HIS A 107 5.00 -2.75 -12.76
CA HIS A 107 4.57 -3.36 -14.01
C HIS A 107 4.11 -2.30 -15.03
N ILE A 108 3.35 -1.32 -14.57
CA ILE A 108 2.87 -0.20 -15.40
C ILE A 108 4.06 0.63 -15.90
N ILE A 109 5.02 0.96 -15.04
CA ILE A 109 6.21 1.73 -15.44
C ILE A 109 7.05 0.95 -16.45
N LYS A 110 7.24 -0.35 -16.23
CA LYS A 110 8.08 -1.19 -17.10
C LYS A 110 7.46 -1.47 -18.47
N ARG A 111 6.14 -1.65 -18.55
CA ARG A 111 5.44 -2.10 -19.77
C ARG A 111 4.59 -1.00 -20.43
N GLY A 112 4.43 0.13 -19.76
CA GLY A 112 3.64 1.27 -20.22
C GLY A 112 2.16 1.20 -19.83
N ALA A 113 1.54 2.38 -19.72
CA ALA A 113 0.13 2.50 -19.35
C ALA A 113 -0.83 1.89 -20.39
N ALA A 114 -0.48 1.94 -21.68
CA ALA A 114 -1.29 1.35 -22.75
C ALA A 114 -1.40 -0.18 -22.59
N TRP A 115 -0.30 -0.84 -22.24
CA TRP A 115 -0.29 -2.27 -21.93
C TRP A 115 -1.23 -2.58 -20.77
N TYR A 116 -1.13 -1.87 -19.65
CA TYR A 116 -1.98 -2.12 -18.48
C TYR A 116 -3.46 -1.93 -18.82
N LYS A 117 -3.79 -0.89 -19.60
CA LYS A 117 -5.16 -0.65 -20.08
C LYS A 117 -5.68 -1.78 -20.98
N SER A 118 -4.83 -2.36 -21.83
CA SER A 118 -5.22 -3.46 -22.72
C SER A 118 -5.53 -4.78 -22.01
N LEU A 119 -5.17 -4.93 -20.72
CA LEU A 119 -5.49 -6.14 -19.95
C LEU A 119 -6.99 -6.26 -19.65
N CYS A 120 -7.72 -5.15 -19.62
CA CYS A 120 -9.16 -5.20 -19.44
C CYS A 120 -9.87 -5.57 -20.75
N LEU A 121 -10.70 -6.61 -20.69
CA LEU A 121 -11.38 -7.16 -21.86
C LEU A 121 -12.68 -6.43 -22.22
N SER A 122 -13.34 -5.76 -21.27
CA SER A 122 -14.77 -5.44 -21.41
C SER A 122 -15.23 -4.09 -20.84
N ASN A 123 -14.40 -3.35 -20.11
CA ASN A 123 -14.81 -2.08 -19.49
C ASN A 123 -13.74 -0.99 -19.60
N PRO A 124 -13.99 0.13 -20.31
CA PRO A 124 -13.02 1.22 -20.43
C PRO A 124 -12.75 1.97 -19.12
N LYS A 125 -13.62 1.85 -18.11
CA LYS A 125 -13.46 2.50 -16.79
C LYS A 125 -12.70 1.65 -15.76
N SER A 126 -12.54 0.35 -16.02
CA SER A 126 -11.82 -0.57 -15.13
C SER A 126 -10.63 -1.13 -15.91
N THR A 127 -9.43 -0.62 -15.68
CA THR A 127 -8.23 -0.98 -16.46
C THR A 127 -7.29 -1.87 -15.66
N GLY A 128 -6.56 -2.76 -16.34
CA GLY A 128 -5.63 -3.68 -15.68
C GLY A 128 -6.26 -5.00 -15.28
N THR A 129 -5.48 -5.80 -14.56
CA THR A 129 -5.92 -7.00 -13.84
C THR A 129 -6.28 -6.66 -12.41
N LYS A 130 -6.93 -7.61 -11.72
CA LYS A 130 -7.27 -7.50 -10.30
C LYS A 130 -7.03 -8.84 -9.61
N LEU A 131 -6.52 -8.80 -8.37
CA LEU A 131 -6.45 -9.95 -7.49
C LEU A 131 -7.82 -10.20 -6.85
N PHE A 132 -8.54 -11.20 -7.33
CA PHE A 132 -9.79 -11.65 -6.74
C PHE A 132 -9.53 -12.74 -5.71
N SER A 133 -10.16 -12.61 -4.55
CA SER A 133 -10.14 -13.60 -3.48
C SER A 133 -11.48 -14.35 -3.45
N VAL A 134 -11.45 -15.66 -3.67
CA VAL A 134 -12.62 -16.54 -3.65
C VAL A 134 -12.59 -17.37 -2.36
N CYS A 135 -13.64 -17.23 -1.54
CA CYS A 135 -13.80 -17.94 -0.28
C CYS A 135 -15.23 -18.50 -0.11
N GLY A 136 -15.42 -19.39 0.86
CA GLY A 136 -16.71 -20.04 1.14
C GLY A 136 -16.78 -21.49 0.67
N ASN A 137 -17.99 -22.03 0.52
CA ASN A 137 -18.21 -23.41 0.10
C ASN A 137 -18.12 -23.54 -1.44
N VAL A 138 -16.89 -23.57 -1.94
CA VAL A 138 -16.57 -23.69 -3.36
C VAL A 138 -15.50 -24.76 -3.57
N GLN A 139 -15.44 -25.35 -4.77
CA GLN A 139 -14.49 -26.44 -5.06
C GLN A 139 -13.03 -25.99 -5.01
N ARG A 140 -12.73 -24.73 -5.36
CA ARG A 140 -11.35 -24.21 -5.50
C ARG A 140 -11.24 -22.78 -4.93
N PRO A 141 -11.21 -22.61 -3.60
CA PRO A 141 -10.96 -21.31 -2.99
C PRO A 141 -9.51 -20.86 -3.25
N GLY A 142 -9.27 -19.55 -3.19
CA GLY A 142 -7.93 -19.00 -3.40
C GLY A 142 -7.91 -17.58 -3.94
N ASN A 143 -6.70 -17.09 -4.22
CA ASN A 143 -6.48 -15.81 -4.88
C ASN A 143 -6.17 -16.05 -6.36
N TYR A 144 -6.82 -15.28 -7.24
CA TYR A 144 -6.70 -15.38 -8.68
C TYR A 144 -6.46 -13.98 -9.26
N GLU A 145 -5.40 -13.82 -10.04
CA GLU A 145 -5.23 -12.64 -10.89
C GLU A 145 -6.01 -12.86 -12.18
N VAL A 146 -6.99 -11.99 -12.46
CA VAL A 146 -7.81 -12.00 -13.68
C VAL A 146 -7.95 -10.62 -14.29
#